data_AF-A0A1B9MG57-F1
#
_entry.id   AF-A0A1B9MG57-F1
#
_cell.length_a   1.000
_cell.length_b   1.000
_cell.length_c   1.000
_cell.angle_alpha   90.00
_cell.angle_beta   90.00
_cell.angle_gamma   90.00
#
_symmetry.space_group_name_H-M   'P 1'
#
loop_
_entity.id
_entity.type
_entity.pdbx_description
1 polymer ?
#
loop_
_entity_poly.entity_id
_entity_poly.type
_entity_poly.pdbx_seq_one_letter_code
_entity_poly.pdbx_strand_id
1 'polypeptide(L)'
;MQNKNFTINKQLNDQLIAHLNNLQDRYSKILPIRIDIHYAKDDEFNTDIETTKKEIMYFLYQAMQFELDIIGYAVVMEFNQNEHIHFHSVFYVNGQKRQKYYPIYVALERAWYELTKGYLYDCQRNNYRINGLRMINHHDDEAF
;
A
#
# COMPACT_ATOMS: atom_id res chain seq x y z
N MET A 1 20.62 6.23 1.83
CA MET A 1 20.73 7.55 2.52
C MET A 1 19.54 7.70 3.46
N GLN A 2 19.75 7.77 4.79
CA GLN A 2 18.66 7.96 5.76
C GLN A 2 18.20 9.42 5.82
N ASN A 3 16.89 9.64 5.90
CA ASN A 3 16.30 10.93 6.21
C ASN A 3 16.60 11.28 7.69
N LYS A 4 17.43 12.29 7.94
CA LYS A 4 17.92 12.64 9.28
C LYS A 4 16.83 13.13 10.25
N ASN A 5 15.63 13.41 9.75
CA ASN A 5 14.51 13.94 10.54
C ASN A 5 13.51 12.86 10.96
N PHE A 6 13.78 11.58 10.70
CA PHE A 6 12.86 10.49 11.01
C PHE A 6 13.61 9.26 11.50
N THR A 7 13.34 8.84 12.73
CA THR A 7 13.87 7.60 13.31
C THR A 7 12.96 6.45 12.89
N ILE A 8 13.45 5.61 11.98
CA ILE A 8 12.72 4.42 11.53
C ILE A 8 12.60 3.43 12.70
N ASN A 9 11.38 2.92 12.93
CA ASN A 9 11.20 1.81 13.84
C ASN A 9 11.88 0.57 13.25
N LYS A 10 12.97 0.13 13.89
CA LYS A 10 13.82 -0.97 13.39
C LYS A 10 13.05 -2.27 13.21
N GLN A 11 12.22 -2.64 14.18
CA GLN A 11 11.47 -3.90 14.12
C GLN A 11 10.47 -3.91 12.96
N LEU A 12 9.71 -2.82 12.80
CA LEU A 12 8.77 -2.69 11.68
C LEU A 12 9.49 -2.71 10.34
N ASN A 13 10.62 -2.02 10.24
CA ASN A 13 11.43 -2.00 9.03
C ASN A 13 11.98 -3.40 8.69
N ASP A 14 12.51 -4.12 9.68
CA ASP A 14 13.02 -5.48 9.51
C ASP A 14 11.89 -6.42 9.03
N GLN A 15 10.65 -6.25 9.53
CA GLN A 15 9.48 -7.00 9.07
C GLN A 15 9.08 -6.68 7.63
N LEU A 16 9.06 -5.39 7.26
CA LEU A 16 8.73 -4.97 5.90
C LEU A 16 9.77 -5.47 4.88
N ILE A 17 11.06 -5.39 5.22
CA ILE A 17 12.15 -5.93 4.40
C ILE A 17 12.03 -7.44 4.28
N ALA A 18 11.85 -8.17 5.39
CA ALA A 18 11.69 -9.62 5.34
C ALA A 18 10.47 -10.04 4.51
N HIS A 19 9.36 -9.31 4.60
CA HIS A 19 8.18 -9.56 3.78
C HIS A 19 8.50 -9.41 2.28
N LEU A 20 9.16 -8.32 1.89
CA LEU A 20 9.54 -8.08 0.49
C LEU A 20 10.56 -9.11 -0.03
N ASN A 21 11.56 -9.46 0.76
CA ASN A 21 12.55 -10.49 0.40
C ASN A 21 11.88 -11.84 0.12
N ASN A 22 10.96 -12.26 0.97
CA ASN A 22 10.18 -13.49 0.75
C ASN A 22 9.35 -13.46 -0.54
N LEU A 23 8.88 -12.28 -0.96
CA LEU A 23 8.21 -12.11 -2.25
C LEU A 23 9.23 -12.18 -3.40
N GLN A 24 10.39 -11.55 -3.28
CA GLN A 24 11.45 -11.58 -4.30
C GLN A 24 11.94 -13.01 -4.55
N ASP A 25 12.14 -13.80 -3.50
CA ASP A 25 12.54 -15.21 -3.58
C ASP A 25 11.55 -16.07 -4.39
N ARG A 26 10.28 -15.66 -4.45
CA ARG A 26 9.21 -16.41 -5.11
C ARG A 26 8.85 -15.87 -6.50
N TYR A 27 8.98 -14.56 -6.73
CA TYR A 27 8.50 -13.89 -7.93
C TYR A 27 9.63 -13.14 -8.64
N SER A 28 9.85 -13.43 -9.92
CA SER A 28 11.00 -12.82 -10.62
C SER A 28 10.85 -11.33 -10.90
N LYS A 29 9.63 -10.81 -10.86
CA LYS A 29 9.27 -9.39 -11.04
C LYS A 29 8.14 -9.04 -10.10
N ILE A 30 8.30 -7.94 -9.37
CA ILE A 30 7.32 -7.40 -8.44
C ILE A 30 7.02 -5.96 -8.85
N LEU A 31 5.74 -5.65 -9.02
CA LEU A 31 5.27 -4.29 -9.26
C LEU A 31 4.72 -3.73 -7.93
N PRO A 32 5.49 -2.90 -7.22
CA PRO A 32 5.00 -2.21 -6.03
C PRO A 32 4.04 -1.08 -6.39
N ILE A 33 2.93 -1.00 -5.65
CA ILE A 33 1.88 0.00 -5.81
C ILE A 33 1.61 0.65 -4.46
N ARG A 34 2.23 1.82 -4.20
CA ARG A 34 1.94 2.62 -3.00
C ARG A 34 0.62 3.36 -3.16
N ILE A 35 -0.24 3.30 -2.16
CA ILE A 35 -1.52 4.00 -2.15
C ILE A 35 -1.77 4.53 -0.74
N ASP A 36 -2.20 5.78 -0.65
CA ASP A 36 -2.73 6.31 0.61
C ASP A 36 -4.26 6.23 0.57
N ILE A 37 -4.86 5.61 1.58
CA ILE A 37 -6.29 5.27 1.63
C ILE A 37 -6.97 6.24 2.60
N HIS A 38 -7.96 6.98 2.12
CA HIS A 38 -8.64 8.04 2.89
C HIS A 38 -10.14 7.83 2.94
N TYR A 39 -10.75 8.16 4.07
CA TYR A 39 -12.19 8.39 4.14
C TYR A 39 -12.60 9.68 3.40
N ALA A 40 -13.89 9.87 3.16
CA ALA A 40 -14.42 11.07 2.53
C ALA A 40 -14.07 12.32 3.38
N LYS A 41 -13.75 13.44 2.72
CA LYS A 41 -13.34 14.69 3.40
C LYS A 41 -14.46 15.35 4.21
N ASP A 42 -15.71 15.10 3.80
CA ASP A 42 -16.89 15.77 4.34
C ASP A 42 -17.59 14.97 5.43
N ASP A 43 -17.10 13.77 5.75
CA ASP A 43 -17.68 13.00 6.82
C ASP A 43 -17.03 13.37 8.16
N GLU A 44 -17.87 13.80 9.10
CA GLU A 44 -17.65 13.74 10.54
C GLU A 44 -17.50 12.29 11.05
N PHE A 45 -16.95 11.38 10.23
CA PHE A 45 -16.62 10.03 10.61
C PHE A 45 -15.45 10.09 11.60
N ASN A 46 -15.81 10.35 12.86
CA ASN A 46 -15.21 9.69 14.01
C ASN A 46 -15.44 8.18 13.86
N THR A 47 -14.88 7.56 12.82
CA THR A 47 -14.88 6.11 12.70
C THR A 47 -14.03 5.62 13.85
N ASP A 48 -14.64 4.92 14.79
CA ASP A 48 -13.91 4.34 15.89
C ASP A 48 -12.89 3.33 15.34
N ILE A 49 -11.79 3.15 16.08
CA ILE A 49 -10.66 2.31 15.66
C ILE A 49 -11.11 0.90 15.27
N GLU A 50 -12.13 0.33 15.93
CA GLU A 50 -12.60 -1.03 15.65
C GLU A 50 -13.39 -1.12 14.35
N THR A 51 -14.24 -0.14 14.06
CA THR A 51 -14.92 -0.04 12.75
C THR A 51 -13.89 0.14 11.63
N THR A 52 -12.93 1.05 11.82
CA THR A 52 -11.86 1.29 10.85
C THR A 52 -11.01 0.05 10.57
N LYS A 53 -10.69 -0.74 11.61
CA LYS A 53 -10.00 -2.04 11.46
C LYS A 53 -10.82 -3.02 10.63
N LYS A 54 -12.12 -3.14 10.87
CA LYS A 54 -12.98 -4.06 10.12
C LYS A 54 -13.06 -3.67 8.64
N GLU A 55 -13.21 -2.39 8.36
CA GLU A 55 -13.31 -1.88 6.99
C GLU A 55 -12.02 -2.10 6.21
N ILE A 56 -10.86 -1.78 6.79
CA ILE A 56 -9.58 -2.02 6.10
C ILE A 56 -9.30 -3.51 5.92
N MET A 57 -9.64 -4.35 6.91
CA MET A 57 -9.51 -5.81 6.76
C MET A 57 -10.42 -6.35 5.67
N TYR A 58 -11.66 -5.87 5.58
CA TYR A 58 -12.58 -6.26 4.52
C TYR A 58 -12.10 -5.79 3.14
N PHE A 59 -11.61 -4.56 3.05
CA PHE A 59 -11.01 -4.02 1.82
C PHE A 59 -9.81 -4.86 1.35
N LEU A 60 -8.90 -5.21 2.25
CA LEU A 60 -7.74 -6.05 1.93
C LEU A 60 -8.15 -7.47 1.52
N TYR A 61 -9.18 -8.03 2.17
CA TYR A 61 -9.76 -9.30 1.75
C TYR A 61 -10.31 -9.21 0.32
N GLN A 62 -11.11 -8.19 0.00
CA GLN A 62 -11.64 -7.98 -1.36
C GLN A 62 -10.52 -7.81 -2.39
N ALA A 63 -9.50 -7.01 -2.07
CA ALA A 63 -8.33 -6.81 -2.93
C ALA A 63 -7.65 -8.14 -3.30
N MET A 64 -7.53 -9.06 -2.34
CA MET A 64 -6.96 -10.40 -2.56
C MET A 64 -7.87 -11.35 -3.33
N GLN A 65 -9.19 -11.11 -3.34
CA GLN A 65 -10.15 -11.91 -4.13
C GLN A 65 -10.23 -11.47 -5.60
N PHE A 66 -9.87 -10.23 -5.91
CA PHE A 66 -9.85 -9.78 -7.29
C PHE A 66 -8.75 -10.48 -8.07
N GLU A 67 -9.00 -10.77 -9.36
CA GLU A 67 -8.01 -11.27 -10.29
C GLU A 67 -7.02 -10.15 -10.70
N LEU A 68 -6.30 -9.61 -9.72
CA LEU A 68 -5.33 -8.50 -9.88
C LEU A 68 -3.88 -8.96 -9.75
N ASP A 69 -3.64 -10.26 -9.52
CA ASP A 69 -2.33 -10.84 -9.28
C ASP A 69 -1.55 -10.16 -8.14
N ILE A 70 -2.29 -9.68 -7.11
CA ILE A 70 -1.69 -9.20 -5.86
C ILE A 70 -1.08 -10.41 -5.13
N ILE A 71 0.20 -10.28 -4.79
CA ILE A 71 1.02 -11.34 -4.16
C ILE A 71 1.38 -11.00 -2.70
N GLY A 72 1.13 -9.77 -2.27
CA GLY A 72 1.36 -9.32 -0.90
C GLY A 72 0.94 -7.86 -0.72
N TYR A 73 0.90 -7.41 0.53
CA TYR A 73 0.64 -6.02 0.87
C TYR A 73 1.20 -5.70 2.27
N ALA A 74 1.42 -4.41 2.53
CA ALA A 74 1.62 -3.88 3.87
C ALA A 74 0.77 -2.63 4.05
N VAL A 75 0.14 -2.48 5.22
CA VAL A 75 -0.73 -1.35 5.55
C VAL A 75 -0.44 -0.88 6.97
N VAL A 76 -0.32 0.44 7.14
CA VAL A 76 -0.20 1.10 8.44
C VAL A 76 -1.31 2.13 8.57
N MET A 77 -1.96 2.14 9.73
CA MET A 77 -2.92 3.16 10.12
C MET A 77 -2.18 4.35 10.71
N GLU A 78 -2.47 5.55 10.26
CA GLU A 78 -1.93 6.80 10.78
C GLU A 78 -3.05 7.78 11.14
N PHE A 79 -2.77 8.64 12.13
CA PHE A 79 -3.61 9.77 12.48
C PHE A 79 -2.97 11.02 11.89
N ASN A 80 -3.71 11.78 11.11
CA ASN A 80 -3.23 13.08 10.65
C ASN A 80 -3.26 14.11 11.80
N GLN A 81 -2.75 15.32 11.55
CA GLN A 81 -2.67 16.39 12.57
C GLN A 81 -4.05 16.81 13.13
N ASN A 82 -5.13 16.49 12.41
CA ASN A 82 -6.51 16.76 12.81
C ASN A 82 -7.21 15.49 13.35
N GLU A 83 -6.43 14.47 13.76
CA GLU A 83 -6.90 13.19 14.30
C GLU A 83 -7.72 12.32 13.33
N HIS A 84 -7.78 12.65 12.04
CA HIS A 84 -8.44 11.80 11.06
C HIS A 84 -7.56 10.60 10.72
N ILE A 85 -8.20 9.43 10.69
CA ILE A 85 -7.54 8.18 10.34
C ILE A 85 -7.40 8.09 8.82
N HIS A 86 -6.18 7.79 8.37
CA HIS A 86 -5.91 7.34 7.01
C HIS A 86 -4.91 6.18 7.05
N PHE A 87 -4.71 5.52 5.91
CA PHE A 87 -3.77 4.42 5.83
C PHE A 87 -2.71 4.67 4.78
N HIS A 88 -1.46 4.36 5.12
CA HIS A 88 -0.40 4.18 4.13
C HIS A 88 -0.31 2.71 3.77
N SER A 89 -0.33 2.42 2.48
CA SER A 89 -0.27 1.06 1.99
C SER A 89 0.69 0.89 0.83
N VAL A 90 1.22 -0.32 0.70
CA VAL A 90 1.87 -0.80 -0.51
C VAL A 90 1.27 -2.16 -0.85
N PHE A 91 0.84 -2.30 -2.10
CA PHE A 91 0.45 -3.58 -2.69
C PHE A 91 1.59 -4.08 -3.57
N TYR A 92 1.91 -5.36 -3.48
CA TYR A 92 2.88 -6.02 -4.33
C TYR A 92 2.14 -6.89 -5.34
N VAL A 93 2.39 -6.68 -6.62
CA VAL A 93 1.74 -7.39 -7.71
C VAL A 93 2.76 -8.22 -8.48
N ASN A 94 2.36 -9.38 -8.99
CA ASN A 94 3.21 -10.19 -9.86
C ASN A 94 3.50 -9.44 -11.17
N GLY A 95 4.68 -8.83 -11.23
CA GLY A 95 5.16 -8.01 -12.33
C GLY A 95 5.38 -8.76 -13.63
N GLN A 96 5.52 -10.09 -13.58
CA GLN A 96 5.61 -10.91 -14.80
C GLN A 96 4.27 -10.95 -15.54
N LYS A 97 3.16 -10.98 -14.80
CA LYS A 97 1.80 -11.04 -15.34
C LYS A 97 1.22 -9.65 -15.62
N ARG A 98 1.54 -8.66 -14.76
CA ARG A 98 1.01 -7.30 -14.88
C ARG A 98 2.12 -6.27 -14.78
N GLN A 99 2.26 -5.46 -15.83
CA GLN A 99 3.29 -4.41 -15.89
C GLN A 99 2.72 -2.99 -15.71
N LYS A 100 1.39 -2.85 -15.62
CA LYS A 100 0.71 -1.56 -15.49
C LYS A 100 -0.02 -1.50 -14.16
N TYR A 101 0.32 -0.52 -13.31
CA TYR A 101 -0.30 -0.35 -12.01
C TYR A 101 -1.73 0.22 -12.09
N TYR A 102 -1.99 1.08 -13.09
CA TYR A 102 -3.22 1.89 -13.12
C TYR A 102 -4.53 1.07 -13.12
N PRO A 103 -4.68 -0.02 -13.90
CA PRO A 103 -5.89 -0.85 -13.82
C PRO A 103 -6.14 -1.46 -12.43
N ILE A 104 -5.06 -1.80 -11.70
CA ILE A 104 -5.14 -2.33 -10.34
C ILE A 104 -5.56 -1.21 -9.38
N TYR A 105 -4.95 -0.03 -9.51
CA TYR A 105 -5.33 1.17 -8.75
C TYR A 105 -6.83 1.47 -8.90
N VAL A 106 -7.37 1.50 -10.13
CA VAL A 106 -8.80 1.78 -10.38
C VAL A 106 -9.72 0.74 -9.73
N ALA A 107 -9.33 -0.54 -9.77
CA ALA A 107 -10.12 -1.60 -9.14
C ALA A 107 -10.15 -1.45 -7.61
N LEU A 108 -8.99 -1.14 -7.01
CA LEU A 108 -8.88 -0.86 -5.57
C LEU A 108 -9.66 0.42 -5.20
N GLU A 109 -9.58 1.47 -6.00
CA GLU A 109 -10.26 2.74 -5.76
C GLU A 109 -11.78 2.56 -5.75
N ARG A 110 -12.29 1.82 -6.72
CA ARG A 110 -13.70 1.46 -6.78
C ARG A 110 -14.14 0.67 -5.55
N ALA A 111 -13.37 -0.34 -5.14
CA ALA A 111 -13.73 -1.18 -3.99
C ALA A 111 -13.76 -0.38 -2.67
N TRP A 112 -12.79 0.52 -2.46
CA TRP A 112 -12.78 1.38 -1.29
C TRP A 112 -13.94 2.38 -1.30
N TYR A 113 -14.19 3.02 -2.44
CA TYR A 113 -15.32 3.94 -2.60
C TYR A 113 -16.68 3.26 -2.39
N GLU A 114 -16.86 2.04 -2.91
CA GLU A 114 -18.09 1.27 -2.70
C GLU A 114 -18.32 0.98 -1.22
N LEU A 115 -17.26 0.66 -0.47
CA LEU A 115 -17.29 0.33 0.95
C LEU A 115 -17.54 1.54 1.86
N THR A 116 -16.79 2.64 1.66
CA THR A 116 -16.72 3.75 2.64
C THR A 116 -17.05 5.12 2.07
N LYS A 117 -17.28 5.23 0.75
CA LYS A 117 -17.32 6.51 0.01
C LYS A 117 -16.01 7.32 0.08
N GLY A 118 -14.95 6.72 0.60
CA GLY A 118 -13.61 7.28 0.62
C GLY A 118 -12.92 7.27 -0.76
N TYR A 119 -11.67 7.70 -0.77
CA TYR A 119 -10.86 7.81 -1.99
C TYR A 119 -9.45 7.27 -1.76
N LEU A 120 -8.76 6.96 -2.87
CA LEU A 120 -7.36 6.59 -2.88
C LEU A 120 -6.52 7.75 -3.40
N TYR A 121 -5.31 7.89 -2.88
CA TYR A 121 -4.31 8.81 -3.40
C TYR A 121 -3.20 8.04 -4.09
N ASP A 122 -3.12 8.22 -5.42
CA ASP A 122 -2.11 7.67 -6.33
C ASP A 122 -0.73 8.24 -6.01
N CYS A 123 0.05 7.47 -5.23
CA CYS A 123 1.40 7.85 -4.86
C CYS A 123 2.42 7.62 -6.00
N GLN A 124 2.08 6.90 -7.06
CA GLN A 124 2.97 6.57 -8.17
C GLN A 124 3.32 7.81 -9.00
N ARG A 125 2.44 8.81 -9.00
CA ARG A 125 2.65 10.08 -9.70
C ARG A 125 3.57 11.05 -8.96
N ASN A 126 3.96 10.73 -7.73
CA ASN A 126 4.80 11.60 -6.93
C ASN A 126 6.28 11.48 -7.31
N ASN A 127 6.99 12.60 -7.23
CA ASN A 127 8.41 12.64 -7.49
C ASN A 127 9.20 12.44 -6.18
N TYR A 128 9.45 11.18 -5.81
CA TYR A 128 10.27 10.85 -4.65
C TYR A 128 11.76 10.94 -4.96
N ARG A 129 12.54 11.46 -4.01
CA ARG A 129 14.02 11.47 -4.07
C ARG A 129 14.60 10.06 -4.24
N ILE A 130 14.00 9.07 -3.58
CA ILE A 130 14.30 7.65 -3.74
C ILE A 130 13.00 6.99 -4.21
N ASN A 131 12.99 6.46 -5.42
CA ASN A 131 11.79 5.92 -6.03
C ASN A 131 11.76 4.39 -5.92
N GLY A 132 11.16 3.91 -4.83
CA GLY A 132 10.85 2.49 -4.59
C GLY A 132 9.68 1.91 -5.36
N LEU A 133 9.04 2.70 -6.21
CA LEU A 133 7.83 2.29 -6.92
C LEU A 133 8.14 1.77 -8.32
N ARG A 134 9.42 1.53 -8.61
CA ARG A 134 9.87 0.88 -9.84
C ARG A 134 9.64 -0.63 -9.75
N MET A 135 9.58 -1.28 -10.90
CA MET A 135 9.56 -2.74 -10.97
C MET A 135 10.81 -3.30 -10.27
N ILE A 136 10.61 -4.18 -9.30
CA ILE A 136 11.67 -4.88 -8.57
C ILE A 136 11.88 -6.23 -9.25
N ASN A 137 13.12 -6.58 -9.57
CA ASN A 137 13.51 -7.85 -10.14
C ASN A 137 14.13 -8.76 -9.07
N HIS A 138 14.17 -10.05 -9.35
CA HIS A 138 14.77 -11.04 -8.45
C HIS A 138 16.27 -10.82 -8.17
N HIS A 139 17.00 -10.22 -9.12
CA HIS A 139 18.44 -9.94 -8.96
C HIS A 139 18.74 -8.54 -8.40
N ASP A 140 17.71 -7.80 -7.99
CA ASP A 140 17.93 -6.50 -7.36
C ASP A 140 18.38 -6.76 -5.91
N ASP A 141 19.68 -6.60 -5.64
CA ASP A 141 20.35 -7.00 -4.40
C ASP A 141 19.85 -6.27 -3.14
N GLU A 142 19.17 -5.13 -3.31
CA GLU A 142 18.48 -4.41 -2.24
C GLU A 142 17.24 -3.73 -2.84
N ALA A 143 16.11 -3.78 -2.14
CA ALA A 143 14.91 -3.07 -2.59
C ALA A 143 15.09 -1.52 -2.62
N PHE A 144 16.16 -0.96 -2.05
CA PHE A 144 16.38 0.48 -1.88
C PHE A 144 17.84 0.89 -1.65
#